data_AF-Q4CAU7-F1
#
_entry.id   AF-Q4CAU7-F1
#
_cell.length_a   1.000
_cell.length_b   1.000
_cell.length_c   1.000
_cell.angle_alpha   90.00
_cell.angle_beta   90.00
_cell.angle_gamma   90.00
#
_symmetry.space_group_name_H-M   'P 1'
#
loop_
_entity.id
_entity.type
_entity.pdbx_description
1 polymer ?
#
loop_
_entity_poly.entity_id
_entity_poly.type
_entity_poly.pdbx_seq_one_letter_code
_entity_poly.pdbx_strand_id
1 'polypeptide(L)'
;MSGLLVEKELKTYEFAHLSFQEYLAASQIKELQQESILIDNFQDPWWAETIRLYAAQNDATSLIQAGIETPTVHSLVLALDCQQESLKVDPETREQLDTILEQGLESNDPGIATLVAEVKLSRRLNNLTTMDDNLYIDSFYITCAEYQLFMDEDDLLYSGEHFAAGSAKQPITEVSWLNGMRFCLWLTAKASSLTRNSASESSVFFFRLPTWVISEKAFPIRVIAWTKGFQEIKGTES
;
A
#
# COMPACT_ATOMS: atom_id res chain seq x y z
N MET A 1 -26.41 9.49 -14.64
CA MET A 1 -27.33 10.05 -13.62
C MET A 1 -27.14 9.21 -12.37
N SER A 2 -26.32 9.66 -11.41
CA SER A 2 -26.09 8.91 -10.18
C SER A 2 -27.05 9.42 -9.11
N GLY A 3 -27.97 8.56 -8.67
CA GLY A 3 -28.81 8.84 -7.50
C GLY A 3 -27.96 8.79 -6.23
N LEU A 4 -28.30 9.61 -5.23
CA LEU A 4 -27.68 9.55 -3.90
C LEU A 4 -28.11 8.28 -3.16
N LEU A 5 -29.40 7.96 -3.23
CA LEU A 5 -30.02 6.76 -2.68
C LEU A 5 -30.52 5.87 -3.82
N VAL A 6 -30.31 4.56 -3.67
CA VAL A 6 -30.81 3.51 -4.58
C VAL A 6 -31.61 2.49 -3.77
N GLU A 7 -32.69 1.98 -4.37
CA GLU A 7 -33.48 0.91 -3.77
C GLU A 7 -32.73 -0.42 -4.01
N LYS A 8 -32.27 -1.05 -2.92
CA LYS A 8 -31.53 -2.33 -2.96
C LYS A 8 -32.48 -3.53 -2.92
N GLU A 9 -33.49 -3.43 -2.07
CA GLU A 9 -34.57 -4.39 -1.90
C GLU A 9 -35.90 -3.63 -1.76
N LEU A 10 -37.03 -4.33 -1.87
CA LEU A 10 -38.35 -3.70 -1.82
C LEU A 10 -38.51 -2.88 -0.52
N LYS A 11 -38.53 -1.54 -0.66
CA LYS A 11 -38.56 -0.55 0.44
C LYS A 11 -37.29 -0.41 1.30
N THR A 12 -36.15 -0.97 0.88
CA THR A 12 -34.84 -0.76 1.53
C THR A 12 -33.96 0.08 0.62
N TYR A 13 -33.49 1.22 1.12
CA TYR A 13 -32.65 2.16 0.38
C TYR A 13 -31.24 2.19 0.95
N GLU A 14 -30.24 2.27 0.07
CA GLU A 14 -28.83 2.45 0.43
C GLU A 14 -28.21 3.60 -0.37
N PHE A 15 -27.10 4.15 0.11
CA PHE A 15 -26.36 5.13 -0.68
C PHE A 15 -25.65 4.45 -1.85
N ALA A 16 -25.73 5.03 -3.04
CA ALA A 16 -25.21 4.40 -4.26
C ALA A 16 -23.69 4.23 -4.29
N HIS A 17 -22.95 5.07 -3.54
CA HIS A 17 -21.49 5.11 -3.56
C HIS A 17 -20.90 4.68 -2.23
N LEU A 18 -20.03 3.67 -2.26
CA LEU A 18 -19.33 3.15 -1.08
C LEU A 18 -18.54 4.25 -0.36
N SER A 19 -17.78 5.07 -1.09
CA SER A 19 -17.01 6.18 -0.52
C SER A 19 -17.86 7.18 0.26
N PHE A 20 -19.13 7.34 -0.12
CA PHE A 20 -20.05 8.18 0.64
C PHE A 20 -20.52 7.51 1.93
N GLN A 21 -20.75 6.19 1.90
CA GLN A 21 -21.08 5.40 3.10
C GLN A 21 -19.90 5.41 4.09
N GLU A 22 -18.68 5.19 3.61
CA GLU A 22 -17.44 5.20 4.42
C GLU A 22 -17.21 6.55 5.09
N TYR A 23 -17.41 7.65 4.35
CA TYR A 23 -17.33 9.00 4.90
C TYR A 23 -18.38 9.26 5.99
N LEU A 24 -19.65 8.92 5.72
CA LEU A 24 -20.72 9.12 6.71
C LEU A 24 -20.49 8.29 7.97
N ALA A 25 -20.02 7.04 7.82
CA ALA A 25 -19.67 6.19 8.94
C ALA A 25 -18.55 6.82 9.78
N ALA A 26 -17.46 7.27 9.15
CA ALA A 26 -16.35 7.93 9.83
C ALA A 26 -16.79 9.20 10.58
N SER A 27 -17.57 10.06 9.92
CA SER A 27 -18.09 11.29 10.54
C SER A 27 -19.02 11.00 11.72
N GLN A 28 -19.91 10.00 11.61
CA GLN A 28 -20.82 9.62 12.68
C GLN A 28 -20.07 9.05 13.90
N ILE A 29 -19.08 8.18 13.67
CA ILE A 29 -18.25 7.61 14.74
C ILE A 29 -17.50 8.71 15.49
N LYS A 30 -16.99 9.71 14.77
CA LYS A 30 -16.36 10.89 15.37
C LYS A 30 -17.35 11.70 16.21
N GLU A 31 -18.54 11.98 15.68
CA GLU A 31 -19.56 12.76 16.38
C GLU A 31 -20.04 12.07 17.67
N LEU A 32 -20.20 10.75 17.64
CA LEU A 32 -20.64 9.95 18.78
C LEU A 32 -19.51 9.47 19.71
N GLN A 33 -18.25 9.77 19.37
CA GLN A 33 -17.06 9.32 20.10
C GLN A 33 -16.97 7.79 20.27
N GLN A 34 -17.35 7.03 19.25
CA GLN A 34 -17.39 5.56 19.27
C GLN A 34 -16.15 4.93 18.60
N GLU A 35 -14.96 5.47 18.86
CA GLU A 35 -13.70 5.01 18.24
C GLU A 35 -13.43 3.52 18.45
N SER A 36 -13.92 2.93 19.55
CA SER A 36 -13.79 1.50 19.82
C SER A 36 -14.29 0.61 18.68
N ILE A 37 -15.32 1.05 17.92
CA ILE A 37 -15.82 0.31 16.76
C ILE A 37 -14.72 0.16 15.70
N LEU A 38 -13.92 1.21 15.48
CA LEU A 38 -12.83 1.20 14.51
C LEU A 38 -11.66 0.34 14.99
N ILE A 39 -11.38 0.37 16.30
CA ILE A 39 -10.33 -0.45 16.92
C ILE A 39 -10.71 -1.95 16.82
N ASP A 40 -11.95 -2.30 17.15
CA ASP A 40 -12.45 -3.68 17.10
C ASP A 40 -12.42 -4.27 15.67
N ASN A 41 -12.57 -3.40 14.65
CA ASN A 41 -12.56 -3.79 13.25
C ASN A 41 -11.25 -3.42 12.53
N PHE A 42 -10.18 -3.08 13.24
CA PHE A 42 -8.95 -2.54 12.64
C PHE A 42 -8.26 -3.53 11.68
N GLN A 43 -8.48 -4.83 11.87
CA GLN A 43 -7.91 -5.89 11.04
C GLN A 43 -8.77 -6.22 9.82
N ASP A 44 -9.99 -5.67 9.71
CA ASP A 44 -10.90 -5.92 8.60
C ASP A 44 -10.64 -4.90 7.47
N PRO A 45 -10.18 -5.35 6.28
CA PRO A 45 -9.92 -4.46 5.15
C PRO A 45 -11.14 -3.65 4.70
N TRP A 46 -12.36 -4.13 4.96
CA TRP A 46 -13.59 -3.40 4.66
C TRP A 46 -13.67 -2.06 5.41
N TRP A 47 -13.11 -2.00 6.62
CA TRP A 47 -13.14 -0.79 7.45
C TRP A 47 -11.99 0.17 7.15
N ALA A 48 -11.00 -0.23 6.35
CA ALA A 48 -9.76 0.52 6.16
C ALA A 48 -9.98 1.97 5.69
N GLU A 49 -10.90 2.21 4.75
CA GLU A 49 -11.18 3.56 4.27
C GLU A 49 -11.94 4.40 5.30
N THR A 50 -12.88 3.78 6.02
CA THR A 50 -13.58 4.45 7.13
C THR A 50 -12.59 4.86 8.23
N ILE A 51 -11.62 4.00 8.54
CA ILE A 51 -10.56 4.27 9.52
C ILE A 51 -9.66 5.42 9.06
N ARG A 52 -9.21 5.42 7.79
CA ARG A 52 -8.43 6.54 7.21
C ARG A 52 -9.19 7.86 7.27
N LEU A 53 -10.44 7.87 6.82
CA LEU A 53 -11.30 9.06 6.84
C LEU A 53 -11.56 9.58 8.25
N TYR A 54 -11.66 8.68 9.24
CA TYR A 54 -11.76 9.05 10.65
C TYR A 54 -10.44 9.66 11.16
N ALA A 55 -9.31 9.00 10.89
CA ALA A 55 -7.98 9.45 11.30
C ALA A 55 -7.69 10.86 10.76
N ALA A 56 -8.02 11.13 9.50
CA ALA A 56 -7.91 12.45 8.87
C ALA A 56 -8.70 13.57 9.57
N GLN A 57 -9.62 13.22 10.46
CA GLN A 57 -10.50 14.13 11.18
C GLN A 57 -10.26 14.15 12.69
N ASN A 58 -9.41 13.26 13.25
CA ASN A 58 -9.24 13.08 14.68
C ASN A 58 -7.78 12.78 15.07
N ASP A 59 -7.52 12.64 16.38
CA ASP A 59 -6.28 12.05 16.88
C ASP A 59 -6.27 10.54 16.58
N ALA A 60 -5.24 10.05 15.88
CA ALA A 60 -5.16 8.65 15.46
C ALA A 60 -4.27 7.77 16.36
N THR A 61 -3.87 8.28 17.54
CA THR A 61 -2.94 7.58 18.43
C THR A 61 -3.42 6.17 18.81
N SER A 62 -4.68 6.03 19.24
CA SER A 62 -5.24 4.73 19.65
C SER A 62 -5.41 3.75 18.48
N LEU A 63 -5.69 4.27 17.27
CA LEU A 63 -5.75 3.45 16.06
C LEU A 63 -4.38 2.90 15.67
N ILE A 64 -3.33 3.73 15.75
CA ILE A 64 -1.96 3.29 15.46
C ILE A 64 -1.50 2.25 16.47
N GLN A 65 -1.84 2.43 17.76
CA GLN A 65 -1.55 1.44 18.80
C GLN A 65 -2.21 0.09 18.52
N ALA A 66 -3.49 0.08 18.11
CA ALA A 66 -4.17 -1.15 17.72
C ALA A 66 -3.45 -1.91 16.59
N GLY A 67 -2.92 -1.17 15.61
CA GLY A 67 -2.12 -1.75 14.53
C GLY A 67 -0.78 -2.33 15.00
N ILE A 68 -0.12 -1.67 15.96
CA ILE A 68 1.13 -2.14 16.57
C ILE A 68 0.93 -3.40 17.42
N GLU A 69 -0.16 -3.48 18.19
CA GLU A 69 -0.46 -4.60 19.09
C GLU A 69 -0.71 -5.92 18.34
N THR A 70 -1.27 -5.83 17.13
CA THR A 70 -1.58 -6.99 16.27
C THR A 70 -0.98 -6.79 14.89
N PRO A 71 0.35 -6.97 14.75
CA PRO A 71 1.07 -6.61 13.54
C PRO A 71 0.78 -7.61 12.41
N THR A 72 0.15 -7.10 11.35
CA THR A 72 -0.04 -7.76 10.05
C THR A 72 0.39 -6.77 8.96
N VAL A 73 0.56 -7.24 7.72
CA VAL A 73 0.87 -6.32 6.61
C VAL A 73 -0.22 -5.25 6.49
N HIS A 74 -1.48 -5.68 6.59
CA HIS A 74 -2.63 -4.78 6.52
C HIS A 74 -2.62 -3.76 7.66
N SER A 75 -2.49 -4.21 8.91
CA SER A 75 -2.60 -3.33 10.08
C SER A 75 -1.46 -2.30 10.14
N LEU A 76 -0.23 -2.71 9.79
CA LEU A 76 0.92 -1.80 9.78
C LEU A 76 0.87 -0.81 8.60
N VAL A 77 0.37 -1.22 7.43
CA VAL A 77 0.10 -0.28 6.32
C VAL A 77 -0.99 0.71 6.70
N LEU A 78 -2.09 0.24 7.31
CA LEU A 78 -3.17 1.12 7.76
C LEU A 78 -2.73 2.07 8.87
N ALA A 79 -1.91 1.62 9.81
CA ALA A 79 -1.32 2.47 10.85
C ALA A 79 -0.40 3.55 10.24
N LEU A 80 0.38 3.20 9.22
CA LEU A 80 1.21 4.16 8.48
C LEU A 80 0.37 5.20 7.73
N ASP A 81 -0.72 4.77 7.09
CA ASP A 81 -1.67 5.67 6.44
C ASP A 81 -2.29 6.64 7.48
N CYS A 82 -2.75 6.12 8.62
CA CYS A 82 -3.27 6.93 9.72
C CYS A 82 -2.24 7.93 10.26
N GLN A 83 -0.97 7.52 10.38
CA GLN A 83 0.12 8.41 10.80
C GLN A 83 0.34 9.58 9.83
N GLN A 84 0.16 9.36 8.52
CA GLN A 84 0.37 10.37 7.48
C GLN A 84 -0.83 11.31 7.31
N GLU A 85 -2.04 10.77 7.38
CA GLU A 85 -3.27 11.49 7.04
C GLU A 85 -3.91 12.20 8.23
N SER A 86 -3.58 11.79 9.47
CA SER A 86 -4.26 12.30 10.66
C SER A 86 -3.96 13.75 11.02
N LEU A 87 -4.91 14.37 11.73
CA LEU A 87 -4.72 15.71 12.29
C LEU A 87 -3.67 15.74 13.39
N LYS A 88 -3.60 14.66 14.19
CA LYS A 88 -2.72 14.56 15.35
C LYS A 88 -2.38 13.11 15.64
N VAL A 89 -1.12 12.90 16.03
CA VAL A 89 -0.61 11.64 16.58
C VAL A 89 0.33 11.99 17.71
N ASP A 90 0.25 11.25 18.80
CA ASP A 90 1.21 11.30 19.89
C ASP A 90 2.64 10.99 19.39
N PRO A 91 3.65 11.82 19.71
CA PRO A 91 5.01 11.62 19.23
C PRO A 91 5.63 10.29 19.63
N GLU A 92 5.33 9.76 20.81
CA GLU A 92 5.88 8.49 21.28
C GLU A 92 5.32 7.33 20.45
N THR A 93 4.00 7.35 20.18
CA THR A 93 3.36 6.33 19.34
C THR A 93 3.88 6.37 17.90
N ARG A 94 4.15 7.57 17.35
CA ARG A 94 4.81 7.72 16.04
C ARG A 94 6.20 7.10 16.04
N GLU A 95 7.02 7.44 17.03
CA GLU A 95 8.39 6.92 17.15
C GLU A 95 8.40 5.40 17.33
N GLN A 96 7.44 4.84 18.07
CA GLN A 96 7.27 3.39 18.22
C GLN A 96 6.99 2.71 16.87
N LEU A 97 6.03 3.22 16.08
CA LEU A 97 5.73 2.65 14.76
C LEU A 97 6.96 2.71 13.83
N ASP A 98 7.62 3.87 13.78
CA ASP A 98 8.82 4.03 12.96
C ASP A 98 9.91 3.06 13.42
N THR A 99 10.16 2.94 14.72
CA THR A 99 11.15 2.02 15.31
C THR A 99 10.88 0.57 14.96
N ILE A 100 9.63 0.10 15.08
CA ILE A 100 9.23 -1.26 14.71
C ILE A 100 9.58 -1.55 13.25
N LEU A 101 9.27 -0.60 12.36
CA LEU A 101 9.53 -0.76 10.93
C LEU A 101 11.01 -0.61 10.57
N GLU A 102 11.79 0.13 11.35
CA GLU A 102 13.22 0.27 11.12
C GLU A 102 14.01 -0.94 11.62
N GLN A 103 13.73 -1.39 12.83
CA GLN A 103 14.38 -2.55 13.43
C GLN A 103 13.91 -3.86 12.80
N GLY A 104 12.63 -3.94 12.41
CA GLY A 104 12.06 -5.12 11.80
C GLY A 104 12.72 -5.50 10.47
N LEU A 105 13.13 -4.51 9.66
CA LEU A 105 13.85 -4.77 8.40
C LEU A 105 15.19 -5.49 8.59
N GLU A 106 15.84 -5.30 9.73
CA GLU A 106 17.15 -5.88 10.07
C GLU A 106 16.99 -6.94 11.19
N SER A 107 15.77 -7.46 11.39
CA SER A 107 15.49 -8.47 12.40
C SER A 107 16.17 -9.79 12.05
N ASN A 108 16.68 -10.49 13.07
CA ASN A 108 17.19 -11.85 12.91
C ASN A 108 16.07 -12.89 12.72
N ASP A 109 14.81 -12.51 13.00
CA ASP A 109 13.64 -13.34 12.72
C ASP A 109 13.19 -13.11 11.27
N PRO A 110 13.31 -14.13 10.38
CA PRO A 110 12.92 -13.99 8.99
C PRO A 110 11.45 -13.60 8.82
N GLY A 111 10.55 -14.09 9.69
CA GLY A 111 9.14 -13.77 9.61
C GLY A 111 8.86 -12.28 9.83
N ILE A 112 9.57 -11.67 10.80
CA ILE A 112 9.47 -10.23 11.07
C ILE A 112 10.10 -9.42 9.93
N ALA A 113 11.26 -9.84 9.43
CA ALA A 113 11.94 -9.16 8.33
C ALA A 113 11.10 -9.15 7.05
N THR A 114 10.54 -10.31 6.67
CA THR A 114 9.62 -10.44 5.53
C THR A 114 8.36 -9.59 5.74
N LEU A 115 7.72 -9.67 6.91
CA LEU A 115 6.53 -8.88 7.24
C LEU A 115 6.79 -7.37 7.03
N VAL A 116 7.88 -6.85 7.59
CA VAL A 116 8.18 -5.42 7.50
C VAL A 116 8.62 -5.01 6.10
N ALA A 117 9.35 -5.86 5.38
CA ALA A 117 9.67 -5.63 3.98
C ALA A 117 8.40 -5.56 3.11
N GLU A 118 7.44 -6.45 3.33
CA GLU A 118 6.13 -6.43 2.64
C GLU A 118 5.33 -5.17 2.96
N VAL A 119 5.34 -4.73 4.23
CA VAL A 119 4.71 -3.45 4.63
C VAL A 119 5.33 -2.27 3.88
N LYS A 120 6.67 -2.20 3.82
CA LYS A 120 7.38 -1.12 3.11
C LYS A 120 7.07 -1.15 1.62
N LEU A 121 7.12 -2.32 0.99
CA LEU A 121 6.82 -2.49 -0.42
C LEU A 121 5.36 -2.11 -0.73
N SER A 122 4.40 -2.64 0.03
CA SER A 122 2.98 -2.31 -0.10
C SER A 122 2.75 -0.80 0.03
N ARG A 123 3.30 -0.16 1.07
CA ARG A 123 3.20 1.29 1.25
C ARG A 123 3.78 2.07 0.07
N ARG A 124 4.92 1.64 -0.48
CA ARG A 124 5.53 2.25 -1.67
C ARG A 124 4.59 2.18 -2.87
N LEU A 125 4.07 1.00 -3.19
CA LEU A 125 3.17 0.81 -4.34
C LEU A 125 1.85 1.58 -4.20
N ASN A 126 1.41 1.79 -2.97
CA ASN A 126 0.21 2.55 -2.65
C ASN A 126 0.40 4.08 -2.65
N ASN A 127 1.63 4.55 -2.75
CA ASN A 127 2.00 5.98 -2.70
C ASN A 127 2.84 6.40 -3.93
N LEU A 128 2.64 5.74 -5.07
CA LEU A 128 3.30 6.13 -6.33
C LEU A 128 2.81 7.50 -6.79
N THR A 129 3.72 8.29 -7.36
CA THR A 129 3.40 9.62 -7.87
C THR A 129 2.71 9.52 -9.22
N THR A 130 1.60 10.25 -9.39
CA THR A 130 0.91 10.30 -10.69
C THR A 130 1.71 11.16 -11.66
N MET A 131 2.05 10.60 -12.81
CA MET A 131 2.74 11.29 -13.90
C MET A 131 1.79 11.66 -15.04
N ASP A 132 0.79 10.81 -15.31
CA ASP A 132 -0.27 10.99 -16.31
C ASP A 132 -1.51 10.18 -15.88
N ASP A 133 -2.64 10.32 -16.57
CA ASP A 133 -3.96 9.76 -16.19
C ASP A 133 -3.92 8.27 -15.81
N ASN A 134 -3.01 7.50 -16.42
CA ASN A 134 -2.83 6.07 -16.15
C ASN A 134 -1.38 5.69 -15.83
N LEU A 135 -0.50 6.67 -15.64
CA LEU A 135 0.94 6.46 -15.49
C LEU A 135 1.39 6.93 -14.12
N TYR A 136 1.96 6.01 -13.35
CA TYR A 136 2.42 6.27 -12.00
C TYR A 136 3.86 5.84 -11.88
N ILE A 137 4.65 6.61 -11.15
CA ILE A 137 6.09 6.43 -11.04
C ILE A 137 6.54 6.50 -9.58
N ASP A 138 7.47 5.61 -9.24
CA ASP A 138 8.19 5.68 -7.98
C ASP A 138 9.31 6.71 -8.08
N SER A 139 9.49 7.48 -7.01
CA SER A 139 10.54 8.49 -6.92
C SER A 139 11.83 7.98 -6.27
N PHE A 140 11.82 6.77 -5.74
CA PHE A 140 12.96 6.17 -5.06
C PHE A 140 13.33 4.82 -5.67
N TYR A 141 14.56 4.40 -5.42
CA TYR A 141 14.99 3.06 -5.79
C TYR A 141 14.34 2.00 -4.90
N ILE A 142 14.16 0.81 -5.48
CA ILE A 142 13.81 -0.41 -4.73
C ILE A 142 14.99 -0.74 -3.81
N THR A 143 14.70 -1.08 -2.56
CA THR A 143 15.74 -1.40 -1.58
C THR A 143 16.13 -2.88 -1.63
N CYS A 144 17.25 -3.22 -1.00
CA CYS A 144 17.67 -4.61 -0.83
C CYS A 144 16.57 -5.47 -0.16
N ALA A 145 15.93 -4.96 0.90
CA ALA A 145 14.87 -5.69 1.60
C ALA A 145 13.62 -5.92 0.75
N GLU A 146 13.21 -4.93 -0.05
CA GLU A 146 12.05 -5.07 -0.94
C GLU A 146 12.33 -6.05 -2.09
N TYR A 147 13.55 -6.00 -2.64
CA TYR A 147 13.96 -6.91 -3.70
C TYR A 147 14.17 -8.36 -3.19
N GLN A 148 14.56 -8.52 -1.92
CA GLN A 148 14.70 -9.83 -1.27
C GLN A 148 13.39 -10.62 -1.30
N LEU A 149 12.23 -9.98 -1.11
CA LEU A 149 10.91 -10.64 -1.20
C LEU A 149 10.72 -11.39 -2.52
N PHE A 150 11.20 -10.82 -3.62
CA PHE A 150 11.18 -11.48 -4.92
C PHE A 150 12.20 -12.60 -5.02
N MET A 151 13.42 -12.40 -4.53
CA MET A 151 14.46 -13.44 -4.54
C MET A 151 14.06 -14.68 -3.72
N ASP A 152 13.35 -14.46 -2.61
CA ASP A 152 12.88 -15.51 -1.71
C ASP A 152 11.81 -16.41 -2.35
N GLU A 153 11.09 -15.90 -3.35
CA GLU A 153 10.05 -16.64 -4.09
C GLU A 153 10.50 -17.13 -5.47
N ASP A 154 11.70 -16.74 -5.92
CA ASP A 154 12.17 -17.02 -7.27
C ASP A 154 13.19 -18.17 -7.30
N ASP A 155 12.79 -19.30 -7.88
CA ASP A 155 13.60 -20.53 -7.92
C ASP A 155 15.02 -20.36 -8.50
N LEU A 156 15.26 -19.36 -9.36
CA LEU A 156 16.56 -19.13 -9.99
C LEU A 156 17.45 -18.17 -9.21
N LEU A 157 16.86 -17.32 -8.37
CA LEU A 157 17.57 -16.31 -7.59
C LEU A 157 17.66 -16.67 -6.11
N TYR A 158 16.85 -17.62 -5.65
CA TYR A 158 16.90 -18.12 -4.29
C TYR A 158 18.27 -18.75 -3.99
N SER A 159 19.07 -18.05 -3.20
CA SER A 159 20.35 -18.55 -2.68
C SER A 159 20.25 -19.00 -1.21
N GLY A 160 19.14 -18.67 -0.52
CA GLY A 160 19.06 -18.75 0.94
C GLY A 160 19.93 -17.72 1.67
N GLU A 161 20.65 -16.86 0.94
CA GLU A 161 21.41 -15.76 1.51
C GLU A 161 20.56 -14.47 1.50
N HIS A 162 20.68 -13.71 2.57
CA HIS A 162 20.07 -12.38 2.70
C HIS A 162 21.10 -11.30 2.36
N PHE A 163 20.60 -10.10 2.07
CA PHE A 163 21.41 -8.90 1.98
C PHE A 163 22.29 -8.68 3.23
N ALA A 164 23.41 -7.99 3.08
CA ALA A 164 24.34 -7.74 4.19
C ALA A 164 23.67 -6.91 5.30
N ALA A 165 23.92 -7.24 6.56
CA ALA A 165 23.37 -6.50 7.70
C ALA A 165 23.64 -4.99 7.60
N GLY A 166 22.60 -4.18 7.83
CA GLY A 166 22.64 -2.72 7.69
C GLY A 166 22.40 -2.20 6.27
N SER A 167 22.19 -3.09 5.30
CA SER A 167 21.93 -2.71 3.90
C SER A 167 20.45 -2.79 3.50
N ALA A 168 19.51 -3.15 4.40
CA ALA A 168 18.10 -3.37 4.07
C ALA A 168 17.46 -2.19 3.32
N LYS A 169 17.80 -0.96 3.73
CA LYS A 169 17.28 0.30 3.17
C LYS A 169 18.07 0.82 1.98
N GLN A 170 19.23 0.24 1.67
CA GLN A 170 20.06 0.69 0.55
C GLN A 170 19.40 0.29 -0.78
N PRO A 171 19.55 1.11 -1.84
CA PRO A 171 19.14 0.73 -3.18
C PRO A 171 19.77 -0.60 -3.60
N ILE A 172 18.97 -1.52 -4.14
CA ILE A 172 19.53 -2.74 -4.73
C ILE A 172 20.38 -2.36 -5.95
N THR A 173 21.56 -2.96 -6.05
CA THR A 173 22.51 -2.72 -7.15
C THR A 173 22.81 -4.03 -7.89
N GLU A 174 23.49 -3.93 -9.03
CA GLU A 174 23.92 -5.08 -9.84
C GLU A 174 22.77 -5.98 -10.37
N VAL A 175 21.55 -5.45 -10.41
CA VAL A 175 20.40 -6.15 -10.99
C VAL A 175 20.50 -6.12 -12.51
N SER A 176 20.56 -7.31 -13.11
CA SER A 176 20.50 -7.45 -14.58
C SER A 176 19.14 -6.96 -15.11
N TRP A 177 19.10 -6.49 -16.36
CA TRP A 177 17.85 -6.05 -16.98
C TRP A 177 16.78 -7.15 -16.98
N LEU A 178 17.18 -8.41 -17.21
CA LEU A 178 16.28 -9.56 -17.16
C LEU A 178 15.66 -9.74 -15.77
N ASN A 179 16.47 -9.65 -14.71
CA ASN A 179 15.97 -9.77 -13.35
C ASN A 179 15.09 -8.58 -12.94
N GLY A 180 15.40 -7.37 -13.42
CA GLY A 180 14.53 -6.20 -13.27
C GLY A 180 13.15 -6.42 -13.92
N MET A 181 13.09 -7.03 -15.10
CA MET A 181 11.82 -7.41 -15.72
C MET A 181 11.08 -8.50 -14.95
N ARG A 182 11.78 -9.52 -14.44
CA ARG A 182 11.16 -10.59 -13.64
C ARG A 182 10.55 -10.05 -12.35
N PHE A 183 11.23 -9.11 -11.70
CA PHE A 183 10.69 -8.38 -10.56
C PHE A 183 9.42 -7.59 -10.93
N CYS A 184 9.38 -6.93 -12.10
CA CYS A 184 8.15 -6.27 -12.60
C CYS A 184 6.97 -7.25 -12.69
N LEU A 185 7.23 -8.43 -13.25
CA LEU A 185 6.21 -9.46 -13.47
C LEU A 185 5.74 -10.05 -12.15
N TRP A 186 6.65 -10.27 -11.21
CA TRP A 186 6.33 -10.69 -9.85
C TRP A 186 5.44 -9.67 -9.13
N LEU A 187 5.77 -8.38 -9.20
CA LEU A 187 4.92 -7.30 -8.67
C LEU A 187 3.53 -7.28 -9.30
N THR A 188 3.45 -7.50 -10.62
CA THR A 188 2.18 -7.56 -11.36
C THR A 188 1.32 -8.71 -10.86
N ALA A 189 1.92 -9.89 -10.61
CA ALA A 189 1.22 -11.04 -10.06
C ALA A 189 0.74 -10.81 -8.61
N LYS A 190 1.52 -10.07 -7.81
CA LYS A 190 1.22 -9.74 -6.40
C LYS A 190 0.38 -8.47 -6.23
N ALA A 191 -0.05 -7.83 -7.32
CA ALA A 191 -0.68 -6.52 -7.23
C ALA A 191 -1.97 -6.53 -6.39
N SER A 192 -2.75 -7.62 -6.44
CA SER A 192 -3.99 -7.75 -5.68
C SER A 192 -3.76 -7.75 -4.17
N SER A 193 -2.64 -8.31 -3.70
CA SER A 193 -2.30 -8.39 -2.28
C SER A 193 -1.50 -7.17 -1.79
N LEU A 194 -0.73 -6.53 -2.66
CA LEU A 194 0.15 -5.40 -2.28
C LEU A 194 -0.47 -4.01 -2.52
N THR A 195 -1.60 -3.90 -3.21
CA THR A 195 -2.22 -2.60 -3.52
C THR A 195 -3.64 -2.48 -2.99
N ARG A 196 -4.01 -1.27 -2.52
CA ARG A 196 -5.33 -0.94 -1.93
C ARG A 196 -6.48 -1.05 -2.93
N ASN A 197 -6.22 -0.80 -4.21
CA ASN A 197 -7.24 -0.55 -5.23
C ASN A 197 -7.65 -1.78 -6.05
N SER A 198 -7.27 -2.98 -5.61
CA SER A 198 -7.65 -4.24 -6.27
C SER A 198 -9.14 -4.60 -6.12
N ALA A 199 -9.88 -3.88 -5.27
CA ALA A 199 -11.30 -4.13 -5.00
C ALA A 199 -12.28 -3.50 -6.02
N SER A 200 -11.82 -2.61 -6.92
CA SER A 200 -12.64 -2.25 -8.08
C SER A 200 -12.44 -3.30 -9.16
N GLU A 201 -13.49 -4.03 -9.55
CA GLU A 201 -13.48 -5.12 -10.54
C GLU A 201 -12.86 -4.76 -11.92
N SER A 202 -12.47 -3.50 -12.13
CA SER A 202 -12.00 -2.95 -13.41
C SER A 202 -10.53 -2.55 -13.45
N SER A 203 -9.81 -2.55 -12.32
CA SER A 203 -8.44 -1.99 -12.26
C SER A 203 -7.36 -3.08 -12.14
N VAL A 204 -6.79 -3.50 -13.27
CA VAL A 204 -5.60 -4.37 -13.29
C VAL A 204 -4.33 -3.52 -13.24
N PHE A 205 -3.48 -3.76 -12.26
CA PHE A 205 -2.18 -3.09 -12.14
C PHE A 205 -1.10 -3.86 -12.88
N PHE A 206 -0.38 -3.18 -13.78
CA PHE A 206 0.79 -3.72 -14.47
C PHE A 206 2.03 -2.90 -14.13
N PHE A 207 3.09 -3.56 -13.66
CA PHE A 207 4.37 -2.92 -13.36
C PHE A 207 5.37 -3.20 -14.49
N ARG A 208 6.18 -2.20 -14.84
CA ARG A 208 7.30 -2.34 -15.78
C ARG A 208 8.40 -1.34 -15.49
N LEU A 209 9.61 -1.59 -16.00
CA LEU A 209 10.70 -0.62 -16.07
C LEU A 209 10.28 0.62 -16.91
N PRO A 210 10.81 1.83 -16.63
CA PRO A 210 10.41 3.00 -17.39
C PRO A 210 11.00 2.92 -18.78
N THR A 211 10.38 3.65 -19.70
CA THR A 211 11.09 4.07 -20.91
C THR A 211 12.03 5.23 -20.60
N TRP A 212 13.10 5.38 -21.39
CA TRP A 212 14.05 6.50 -21.24
C TRP A 212 13.38 7.89 -21.19
N VAL A 213 12.38 8.12 -22.04
CA VAL A 213 11.58 9.38 -22.07
C VAL A 213 10.87 9.65 -20.74
N ILE A 214 10.41 8.61 -20.06
CA ILE A 214 9.71 8.71 -18.77
C ILE A 214 10.72 9.04 -17.68
N SER A 215 11.88 8.36 -17.67
CA SER A 215 12.93 8.67 -16.70
C SER A 215 13.48 10.09 -16.88
N GLU A 216 13.65 10.58 -18.11
CA GLU A 216 14.15 11.93 -18.37
C GLU A 216 13.16 13.01 -17.88
N LYS A 217 11.86 12.78 -18.08
CA LYS A 217 10.80 13.68 -17.58
C LYS A 217 10.63 13.64 -16.06
N ALA A 218 10.77 12.48 -15.44
CA ALA A 218 10.59 12.32 -14.00
C ALA A 218 11.85 12.70 -13.20
N PHE A 219 13.05 12.46 -13.75
CA PHE A 219 14.34 12.67 -13.09
C PHE A 219 15.40 13.11 -14.12
N PRO A 220 15.71 14.43 -14.23
CA PRO A 220 16.69 14.91 -15.21
C PRO A 220 18.12 14.39 -14.96
N ILE A 221 18.38 13.73 -13.83
CA ILE A 221 19.61 12.99 -13.54
C ILE A 221 19.27 11.79 -12.66
N ARG A 222 18.93 10.63 -13.25
CA ARG A 222 19.18 9.23 -12.77
C ARG A 222 18.14 8.24 -13.34
N VAL A 223 18.63 7.07 -13.75
CA VAL A 223 17.92 6.09 -14.58
C VAL A 223 17.14 5.07 -13.71
N ILE A 224 15.95 4.68 -14.21
CA ILE A 224 15.10 3.52 -13.87
C ILE A 224 14.09 3.72 -12.71
N ALA A 225 12.79 3.73 -13.05
CA ALA A 225 11.61 4.05 -12.26
C ALA A 225 10.36 3.37 -12.87
N TRP A 226 9.47 2.77 -12.08
CA TRP A 226 8.45 1.85 -12.60
C TRP A 226 7.23 2.60 -13.16
N THR A 227 6.49 2.00 -14.10
CA THR A 227 5.29 2.64 -14.68
C THR A 227 4.07 1.75 -14.64
N LYS A 228 2.95 2.24 -14.08
CA LYS A 228 1.61 1.64 -14.19
C LYS A 228 1.03 1.83 -15.61
N GLY A 229 0.28 0.86 -16.11
CA GLY A 229 -0.48 0.98 -17.37
C GLY A 229 -1.85 0.31 -17.26
N PHE A 230 -2.87 0.97 -17.80
CA PHE A 230 -4.26 0.48 -17.88
C PHE A 230 -4.52 -0.12 -19.27
N GLN A 231 -5.28 -1.22 -19.36
CA GLN A 231 -5.92 -1.64 -20.61
C GLN A 231 -7.44 -1.75 -20.37
N GLU A 232 -8.21 -0.92 -21.08
CA GLU A 232 -9.64 -1.16 -21.26
C GLU A 232 -9.84 -2.40 -22.13
N ILE A 233 -10.44 -3.45 -21.57
CA ILE A 233 -10.98 -4.54 -22.37
C ILE A 233 -12.26 -4.01 -23.02
N LYS A 234 -12.15 -3.57 -24.28
CA LYS A 234 -13.34 -3.30 -25.10
C LYS A 234 -14.07 -4.62 -25.35
N GLY A 235 -15.22 -4.78 -24.71
CA GLY A 235 -16.17 -5.84 -25.02
C GLY A 235 -16.53 -5.78 -26.50
N THR A 236 -16.27 -6.87 -27.20
CA THR A 236 -16.78 -7.12 -28.54
C THR A 236 -18.30 -7.24 -28.46
N GLU A 237 -19.00 -6.28 -29.04
CA GLU A 237 -20.41 -6.44 -29.43
C GLU A 237 -20.49 -7.49 -30.56
N SER A 238 -21.27 -8.54 -30.33
CA SER A 238 -21.88 -9.37 -31.36
C SER A 238 -23.22 -9.88 -30.87
#